data_AF-A0A5E4NGP1-F1
#
_entry.id   AF-A0A5E4NGP1-F1
#
_cell.length_a   1.000
_cell.length_b   1.000
_cell.length_c   1.000
_cell.angle_alpha   90.00
_cell.angle_beta   90.00
_cell.angle_gamma   90.00
#
_symmetry.space_group_name_H-M   'P 1'
#
loop_
_entity.id
_entity.type
_entity.pdbx_description
1 polymer ?
#
loop_
_entity_poly.entity_id
_entity_poly.type
_entity_poly.pdbx_seq_one_letter_code
_entity_poly.pdbx_strand_id
1 'polypeptide(L)' 'MRRVAAKFVSRLLTEQQKQGRVELCSPLKEKFQNDPNFFPKVITGNESWCYRYDPETKQQSSQWKTPASPRPKKAR' A
#
# COMPACT_ATOMS: atom_id res chain seq x y z
N MET A 1 16.17 21.12 -11.46
CA MET A 1 15.53 20.48 -10.28
C MET A 1 14.06 20.30 -10.55
N ARG A 2 13.38 19.34 -9.89
CA ARG A 2 11.93 19.14 -10.00
C ARG A 2 11.30 18.99 -8.62
N ARG A 3 10.05 19.43 -8.47
CA ARG A 3 9.25 19.20 -7.25
C ARG A 3 8.61 17.82 -7.33
N VAL A 4 8.88 16.95 -6.36
CA VAL A 4 8.40 15.56 -6.35
C VAL A 4 7.68 15.28 -5.04
N ALA A 5 6.43 14.81 -5.14
CA ALA A 5 5.68 14.34 -3.98
C ALA A 5 6.22 12.98 -3.49
N ALA A 6 6.19 12.78 -2.18
CA ALA A 6 6.57 11.50 -1.60
C ALA A 6 5.59 10.38 -2.01
N LYS A 7 6.13 9.16 -2.20
CA LYS A 7 5.27 7.97 -2.29
C LYS A 7 4.89 7.56 -0.87
N PHE A 8 3.60 7.61 -0.55
CA PHE A 8 3.08 7.04 0.69
C PHE A 8 3.12 5.53 0.57
N VAL A 9 3.78 4.87 1.52
CA VAL A 9 3.90 3.41 1.59
C VAL A 9 3.66 3.03 3.04
N SER A 10 2.72 2.12 3.33
CA SER A 10 2.38 1.79 4.72
C SER A 10 3.54 1.17 5.50
N ARG A 11 4.47 0.48 4.82
CA ARG A 11 5.75 -0.05 5.35
C ARG A 11 6.65 -0.52 4.21
N LEU A 12 7.97 -0.43 4.40
CA LEU A 12 8.93 -1.13 3.55
C LEU A 12 9.00 -2.59 4.01
N LEU A 13 8.43 -3.49 3.21
CA LEU A 13 8.45 -4.92 3.50
C LEU A 13 9.84 -5.51 3.23
N THR A 14 10.29 -6.40 4.11
CA THR A 14 11.48 -7.23 3.86
C THR A 14 11.20 -8.25 2.75
N GLU A 15 12.24 -8.80 2.13
CA GLU A 15 12.04 -9.85 1.10
C GLU A 15 11.31 -11.07 1.66
N GLN A 16 11.62 -11.48 2.90
CA GLN A 16 10.91 -12.56 3.58
C GLN A 16 9.41 -12.26 3.77
N GLN A 17 9.04 -11.03 4.13
CA GLN A 17 7.64 -10.64 4.25
C GLN A 17 6.91 -10.66 2.90
N LYS A 18 7.59 -10.32 1.80
CA LYS A 18 7.01 -10.42 0.46
C LYS A 18 6.78 -11.88 0.08
N GLN A 19 7.79 -12.73 0.30
CA GLN A 19 7.71 -14.15 0.00
C GLN A 19 6.57 -14.82 0.78
N GLY A 20 6.47 -14.57 2.09
CA GLY A 20 5.38 -15.10 2.91
C GLY A 20 3.99 -14.64 2.44
N ARG A 21 3.86 -13.41 1.91
CA ARG A 21 2.58 -12.96 1.31
C ARG A 21 2.22 -13.75 0.06
N VAL A 22 3.18 -14.07 -0.80
CA VAL A 22 2.93 -14.87 -2.02
C VAL A 22 2.50 -16.28 -1.65
N GLU A 23 3.18 -16.90 -0.68
CA GLU A 23 2.86 -18.24 -0.19
C GLU A 23 1.46 -18.31 0.40
N LEU A 24 1.08 -17.35 1.24
CA LEU A 24 -0.25 -17.29 1.85
C LEU A 24 -1.37 -17.00 0.84
N CYS A 25 -1.09 -16.17 -0.19
CA CYS A 25 -2.11 -15.81 -1.18
C CYS A 25 -2.30 -16.85 -2.29
N SER A 26 -1.29 -17.69 -2.56
CA SER A 26 -1.37 -18.75 -3.58
C SER A 26 -2.58 -19.68 -3.44
N PRO A 27 -2.86 -20.30 -2.27
CA PRO A 27 -4.02 -21.18 -2.12
C PRO A 27 -5.35 -20.42 -2.15
N LEU A 28 -5.38 -19.16 -1.67
CA LEU A 28 -6.59 -18.31 -1.75
C LEU A 28 -6.94 -17.98 -3.21
N LYS A 29 -5.92 -17.74 -4.04
CA LYS A 29 -6.09 -17.48 -5.47
C LYS A 29 -6.66 -18.71 -6.18
N GLU A 30 -6.12 -19.90 -5.92
CA GLU A 30 -6.63 -21.15 -6.48
C GLU A 30 -8.09 -21.37 -6.08
N LYS A 31 -8.42 -21.17 -4.80
CA LYS A 31 -9.80 -21.30 -4.30
C LYS A 31 -10.75 -20.31 -4.97
N PHE A 32 -10.33 -19.08 -5.17
CA PHE A 32 -11.10 -18.07 -5.90
C PHE A 32 -11.33 -18.44 -7.37
N GLN A 33 -10.35 -19.09 -8.03
CA GLN A 33 -10.49 -19.55 -9.42
C GLN A 33 -11.42 -20.76 -9.55
N ASN A 34 -11.43 -21.64 -8.56
CA ASN A 34 -12.19 -22.89 -8.59
C ASN A 34 -13.61 -22.78 -8.03
N ASP A 35 -13.90 -21.83 -7.13
CA ASP A 35 -15.23 -21.59 -6.58
C ASP A 35 -15.72 -20.17 -6.91
N PRO A 36 -16.59 -20.00 -7.93
CA PRO A 36 -17.19 -18.72 -8.29
C PRO A 36 -17.97 -18.06 -7.14
N ASN A 37 -18.45 -18.86 -6.19
CA ASN A 37 -19.19 -18.40 -5.02
C ASN A 37 -18.31 -18.16 -3.79
N PHE A 38 -16.98 -18.24 -3.91
CA PHE A 38 -16.07 -18.02 -2.80
C PHE A 38 -16.15 -16.57 -2.29
N PHE A 39 -16.07 -15.59 -3.19
CA PHE A 39 -15.97 -14.18 -2.80
C PHE A 39 -17.24 -13.61 -2.16
N PRO A 40 -18.47 -13.91 -2.65
CA PRO A 40 -19.70 -13.47 -1.99
C PRO A 40 -19.88 -13.95 -0.54
N LYS A 41 -19.18 -15.02 -0.14
CA LYS A 41 -19.21 -15.55 1.24
C LYS A 41 -18.23 -14.85 2.17
N VAL A 42 -17.32 -14.02 1.65
CA VAL A 42 -16.29 -13.35 2.45
C VAL A 42 -16.90 -12.14 3.16
N ILE A 43 -16.97 -12.23 4.49
CA ILE A 43 -17.26 -11.09 5.36
C ILE A 43 -15.92 -10.49 5.80
N THR A 44 -15.72 -9.20 5.57
CA THR A 44 -14.51 -8.48 5.97
C THR A 44 -14.86 -7.24 6.78
N GLY A 45 -13.98 -6.88 7.70
CA GLY A 45 -14.10 -5.67 8.51
C GLY A 45 -12.71 -5.16 8.83
N ASN A 46 -12.53 -3.84 8.81
CA ASN A 46 -11.32 -3.18 9.26
C ASN A 46 -11.66 -1.77 9.75
N GLU A 47 -10.82 -1.23 10.60
CA GLU A 47 -10.98 0.11 11.14
C GLU A 47 -10.23 1.13 10.28
N SER A 48 -10.81 2.32 10.12
CA SER A 48 -10.17 3.46 9.48
C SER A 48 -10.35 4.68 10.38
N TRP A 49 -9.31 5.52 10.44
CA TRP A 49 -9.37 6.78 11.18
C TRP A 49 -10.12 7.84 10.36
N CYS A 50 -11.19 8.39 10.94
CA CYS A 50 -11.89 9.55 10.42
C CYS A 50 -11.39 10.81 11.15
N TYR A 51 -10.62 11.65 10.45
CA TYR A 51 -10.06 12.88 11.02
C TYR A 51 -11.07 14.03 10.90
N ARG A 52 -11.11 14.89 11.91
CA ARG A 52 -11.90 16.14 11.90
C ARG A 52 -11.22 17.29 11.14
N TYR A 53 -9.99 17.07 10.71
CA TYR A 53 -9.13 18.02 10.00
C TYR A 53 -8.44 17.33 8.83
N ASP A 54 -7.97 18.10 7.85
CA ASP A 54 -7.19 17.57 6.73
C ASP A 54 -5.74 17.32 7.15
N PRO A 55 -5.28 16.05 7.28
CA PRO A 55 -3.87 15.79 7.49
C PRO A 55 -3.07 16.23 6.25
N GLU A 56 -1.80 16.59 6.47
CA GLU A 56 -0.89 17.08 5.43
C GLU A 56 -1.00 16.26 4.13
N THR A 57 -1.41 16.93 3.04
CA THR A 57 -1.70 16.26 1.78
C THR A 57 -0.42 15.79 1.10
N LYS A 58 -0.56 14.82 0.20
CA LYS A 58 0.55 14.34 -0.65
C LYS A 58 1.23 15.47 -1.45
N GLN A 59 0.48 16.53 -1.78
CA GLN A 59 1.02 17.70 -2.47
C GLN A 59 1.79 18.63 -1.53
N GLN A 60 1.35 18.78 -0.28
CA GLN A 60 2.05 19.56 0.75
C GLN A 60 3.39 18.94 1.12
N SER A 61 3.47 17.60 1.17
CA SER A 61 4.73 16.86 1.42
C SER A 61 5.73 16.79 0.25
N SER A 62 5.62 17.71 -0.73
CA SER A 62 6.50 17.72 -1.90
C SER A 62 7.85 18.38 -1.62
N GLN A 63 8.94 17.82 -2.16
CA GLN A 63 10.30 18.29 -1.95
C GLN A 63 11.01 18.56 -3.28
N TRP A 64 11.96 19.49 -3.29
CA TRP A 64 12.82 19.75 -4.44
C TRP A 64 13.91 18.67 -4.57
N LYS A 65 14.06 18.12 -5.78
CA LYS A 65 14.97 17.01 -6.06
C LYS A 65 15.72 17.19 -7.38
N THR A 66 16.92 16.59 -7.46
CA THR A 66 17.68 16.47 -8.71
C THR A 66 17.17 15.27 -9.54
N PRO A 67 17.35 15.25 -10.87
CA PRO A 67 16.90 14.15 -11.72
C PRO A 67 17.45 12.77 -11.32
N ALA A 68 18.70 12.72 -10.84
CA ALA A 68 19.38 11.50 -10.41
C ALA A 68 18.97 11.00 -9.00
N SER A 69 18.28 11.82 -8.21
CA SER A 69 17.92 11.45 -6.84
C SER A 69 16.66 10.57 -6.78
N PRO A 70 16.62 9.56 -5.89
CA PRO A 70 15.47 8.68 -5.76
C PRO A 70 14.24 9.43 -5.22
N ARG A 71 13.05 8.94 -5.57
CA ARG A 71 11.79 9.50 -5.05
C ARG A 71 11.73 9.27 -3.53
N PRO A 72 11.47 10.32 -2.72
CA PRO A 72 11.28 10.15 -1.29
C PRO A 72 10.07 9.25 -1.02
N LYS A 73 10.22 8.34 -0.07
CA LYS A 73 9.15 7.49 0.44
C LYS A 73 8.81 7.97 1.85
N LYS A 74 7.53 8.23 2.11
CA LYS A 74 7.04 8.57 3.44
C LYS A 74 6.27 7.37 3.94
N ALA A 75 6.75 6.77 5.01
CA ALA A 75 5.95 5.81 5.76
C ALA A 75 4.92 6.60 6.58
N ARG A 76 3.69 6.10 6.63
CA ARG A 76 2.70 6.52 7.60
C ARG A 76 2.40 5.33 8.49
#